data_AF-A0A7C5NJP6-F1
#
_entry.id   AF-A0A7C5NJP6-F1
#
_cell.length_a   1.000
_cell.length_b   1.000
_cell.length_c   1.000
_cell.angle_alpha   90.00
_cell.angle_beta   90.00
_cell.angle_gamma   90.00
#
_symmetry.space_group_name_H-M   'P 1'
#
loop_
_entity.id
_entity.type
_entity.pdbx_description
1 polymer ?
#
loop_
_entity_poly.entity_id
_entity_poly.type
_entity_poly.pdbx_seq_one_letter_code
_entity_poly.pdbx_strand_id
1 'polypeptide(L)'
;MRILILLAVFSLMYSCKSVKKENIPKKRKYSEINNILPEKFYLANRIKDCQNAISFMKAVIEPDTNETKLFYIQDKFYPIGNINFSITGDKNINKLKNIVRFYINLECLEILDYKELFSILCSEKDFNIIDKEFNSDKGKKRRYIFEVSVKNMDGFSIIVKNLKIIEINWDVHKILY
;
A
#
# COMPACT_ATOMS: atom_id res chain seq x y z
N MET A 1 43.50 -20.87 60.21
CA MET A 1 43.14 -19.43 60.21
C MET A 1 43.26 -18.76 58.83
N ARG A 2 42.76 -19.37 57.74
CA ARG A 2 42.69 -18.69 56.42
C ARG A 2 41.46 -19.04 55.56
N ILE A 3 40.63 -20.01 55.96
CA ILE A 3 39.49 -20.49 55.15
C ILE A 3 38.14 -19.88 55.60
N LEU A 4 38.02 -19.38 56.83
CA LEU A 4 36.78 -18.75 57.32
C LEU A 4 36.64 -17.26 57.00
N ILE A 5 37.68 -16.61 56.46
CA ILE A 5 37.65 -15.18 56.09
C ILE A 5 37.10 -14.98 54.66
N LEU A 6 37.15 -16.01 53.81
CA LEU A 6 36.69 -15.93 52.41
C LEU A 6 35.15 -15.98 52.27
N LEU A 7 34.42 -16.42 53.29
CA LEU A 7 32.96 -16.48 53.29
C LEU A 7 32.30 -15.15 53.70
N ALA A 8 33.03 -14.22 54.33
CA ALA A 8 32.50 -12.93 54.76
C ALA A 8 32.56 -11.84 53.67
N VAL A 9 33.37 -12.03 52.62
CA VAL A 9 33.53 -11.06 51.53
C VAL A 9 32.54 -11.31 50.39
N PHE A 10 32.02 -12.54 50.24
CA PHE A 10 31.06 -12.87 49.18
C PHE A 10 29.61 -12.47 49.49
N SER A 11 29.27 -12.20 50.75
CA SER A 11 27.89 -11.83 51.14
C SER A 11 27.59 -10.33 51.00
N LEU A 12 28.58 -9.49 50.70
CA LEU A 12 28.42 -8.03 50.58
C LEU A 12 28.10 -7.52 49.16
N MET A 13 28.01 -8.40 48.15
CA MET A 13 27.73 -8.00 46.77
C MET A 13 26.29 -8.27 46.28
N TYR A 14 25.42 -8.85 47.11
CA TYR A 14 24.00 -9.03 46.79
C TYR A 14 23.09 -8.16 47.66
N SER A 15 23.31 -6.84 47.62
CA SER A 15 22.30 -5.87 48.04
C SER A 15 22.01 -4.92 46.88
N CYS A 16 21.49 -5.48 45.79
CA CYS A 16 20.70 -4.69 44.85
C CYS A 16 19.40 -4.31 45.56
N LYS A 17 19.35 -3.10 46.12
CA LYS A 17 18.12 -2.41 46.48
C LYS A 17 17.19 -2.47 45.27
N SER A 18 16.10 -3.22 45.37
CA SER A 18 14.95 -3.07 44.50
C SER A 18 14.35 -1.70 44.79
N VAL A 19 14.79 -0.70 44.03
CA VAL A 19 14.05 0.55 43.89
C VAL A 19 12.68 0.14 43.37
N LYS A 20 11.65 0.21 44.23
CA LYS A 20 10.27 0.23 43.79
C LYS A 20 10.18 1.38 42.80
N LYS A 21 10.17 1.06 41.50
CA LYS A 21 9.69 1.99 40.49
C LYS A 21 8.26 2.30 40.90
N GLU A 22 8.10 3.49 41.43
CA GLU A 22 6.84 4.21 41.50
C GLU A 22 6.06 3.88 40.23
N ASN A 23 4.81 3.47 40.40
CA ASN A 23 3.88 3.28 39.30
C ASN A 23 3.64 4.65 38.67
N ILE A 24 4.58 5.13 37.86
CA ILE A 24 4.28 6.03 36.76
C ILE A 24 3.13 5.31 36.05
N PRO A 25 1.94 5.93 35.94
CA PRO A 25 0.85 5.29 35.24
C PRO A 25 1.43 4.88 33.89
N LYS A 26 1.51 3.56 33.65
CA LYS A 26 1.88 3.02 32.34
C LYS A 26 1.09 3.87 31.38
N LYS A 27 1.78 4.72 30.59
CA LYS A 27 1.20 5.36 29.41
C LYS A 27 0.37 4.25 28.81
N ARG A 28 -0.96 4.42 28.79
CA ARG A 28 -1.84 3.44 28.16
C ARG A 28 -1.13 3.14 26.86
N LYS A 29 -0.64 1.90 26.70
CA LYS A 29 -0.45 1.37 25.36
C LYS A 29 -1.87 1.51 24.85
N TYR A 30 -2.14 2.59 24.12
CA TYR A 30 -3.11 2.51 23.06
C TYR A 30 -2.64 1.27 22.33
N SER A 31 -3.35 0.16 22.57
CA SER A 31 -3.38 -0.91 21.60
C SER A 31 -3.51 -0.16 20.30
N GLU A 32 -2.57 -0.33 19.39
CA GLU A 32 -2.83 -0.02 17.99
C GLU A 32 -4.19 -0.65 17.74
N ILE A 33 -5.24 0.16 17.74
CA ILE A 33 -6.52 -0.22 17.20
C ILE A 33 -6.09 -0.38 15.76
N ASN A 34 -5.74 -1.61 15.40
CA ASN A 34 -5.58 -1.98 14.02
C ASN A 34 -6.87 -1.48 13.40
N ASN A 35 -6.79 -0.40 12.60
CA ASN A 35 -7.91 0.19 11.89
C ASN A 35 -8.35 -0.79 10.79
N ILE A 36 -8.61 -2.03 11.18
CA ILE A 36 -9.17 -3.09 10.37
C ILE A 36 -10.66 -2.84 10.44
N LEU A 37 -11.13 -2.06 9.48
CA LEU A 37 -12.55 -1.88 9.24
C LEU A 37 -13.16 -3.26 8.89
N PRO A 38 -14.41 -3.55 9.29
CA PRO A 38 -15.03 -4.86 9.05
C PRO A 38 -15.05 -5.21 7.56
N GLU A 39 -14.56 -6.39 7.21
CA GLU A 39 -14.37 -6.79 5.81
C GLU A 39 -15.67 -6.86 5.01
N LYS A 40 -16.82 -7.07 5.67
CA LYS A 40 -18.15 -7.04 5.03
C LYS A 40 -18.45 -5.74 4.26
N PHE A 41 -17.73 -4.65 4.57
CA PHE A 41 -17.88 -3.37 3.89
C PHE A 41 -16.93 -3.20 2.69
N TYR A 42 -15.95 -4.10 2.52
CA TYR A 42 -15.06 -4.07 1.36
C TYR A 42 -15.85 -4.32 0.08
N LEU A 43 -15.46 -3.66 -1.01
CA LEU A 43 -16.19 -3.74 -2.28
C LEU A 43 -16.33 -5.18 -2.75
N ALA A 44 -15.26 -5.98 -2.63
CA ALA A 44 -15.24 -7.40 -2.97
C ALA A 44 -16.31 -8.23 -2.26
N ASN A 45 -16.68 -7.86 -1.03
CA ASN A 45 -17.70 -8.55 -0.25
C ASN A 45 -19.12 -8.01 -0.50
N ARG A 46 -19.24 -6.73 -0.90
CA ARG A 46 -20.54 -6.08 -1.18
C ARG A 46 -21.07 -6.36 -2.57
N ILE A 47 -20.19 -6.48 -3.57
CA ILE A 47 -20.54 -6.67 -4.98
C ILE A 47 -19.74 -7.85 -5.53
N LYS A 48 -20.41 -9.01 -5.65
CA LYS A 48 -19.78 -10.26 -6.11
C LYS A 48 -19.56 -10.32 -7.63
N ASP A 49 -20.36 -9.58 -8.38
CA ASP A 49 -20.25 -9.51 -9.83
C ASP A 49 -19.23 -8.43 -10.25
N CYS A 50 -18.21 -8.83 -11.00
CA CYS A 50 -17.15 -7.90 -11.36
C CYS A 50 -17.59 -6.78 -12.30
N GLN A 51 -18.57 -7.01 -13.17
CA GLN A 51 -19.07 -5.96 -14.06
C GLN A 51 -19.68 -4.82 -13.24
N ASN A 52 -20.52 -5.15 -12.27
CA ASN A 52 -21.09 -4.18 -11.34
C ASN A 52 -20.02 -3.50 -10.46
N ALA A 53 -18.99 -4.25 -10.01
CA ALA A 53 -17.90 -3.68 -9.23
C ALA A 53 -17.06 -2.69 -10.07
N ILE A 54 -16.81 -3.01 -11.34
CA ILE A 54 -16.12 -2.13 -12.30
C ILE A 54 -16.96 -0.88 -12.58
N SER A 55 -18.27 -1.02 -12.82
CA SER A 55 -19.16 0.13 -12.99
C SER A 55 -19.16 1.05 -11.77
N PHE A 56 -19.16 0.47 -10.56
CA PHE A 56 -19.03 1.25 -9.32
C PHE A 56 -17.69 1.98 -9.27
N MET A 57 -16.56 1.29 -9.51
CA MET A 57 -15.22 1.89 -9.51
C MET A 57 -15.12 3.03 -10.53
N LYS A 58 -15.61 2.85 -11.77
CA LYS A 58 -15.69 3.89 -12.80
C LYS A 58 -16.48 5.12 -12.37
N ALA A 59 -17.51 4.95 -11.56
CA ALA A 59 -18.37 6.04 -11.10
C ALA A 59 -17.78 6.85 -9.94
N VAL A 60 -16.87 6.26 -9.16
CA VAL A 60 -16.34 6.88 -7.93
C VAL A 60 -14.86 7.23 -8.01
N ILE A 61 -14.10 6.68 -8.96
CA ILE A 61 -12.70 7.04 -9.17
C ILE A 61 -12.66 8.34 -9.98
N GLU A 62 -11.94 9.32 -9.43
CA GLU A 62 -11.62 10.59 -10.09
C GLU A 62 -10.12 10.64 -10.35
N PRO A 63 -9.66 10.35 -11.59
CA PRO A 63 -8.24 10.44 -11.92
C PRO A 63 -7.69 11.84 -11.64
N ASP A 64 -6.54 11.92 -10.96
CA ASP A 64 -5.92 13.22 -10.69
C ASP A 64 -5.32 13.77 -12.00
N THR A 65 -5.49 15.07 -12.23
CA THR A 65 -4.86 15.77 -13.36
C THR A 65 -3.38 16.04 -13.14
N ASN A 66 -2.89 15.90 -11.90
CA ASN A 66 -1.47 16.03 -11.56
C ASN A 66 -0.71 14.76 -11.94
N GLU A 67 -0.51 14.65 -13.25
CA GLU A 67 0.39 13.79 -14.04
C GLU A 67 0.80 12.46 -13.41
N THR A 68 0.25 11.39 -13.98
CA THR A 68 0.86 10.07 -13.96
C THR A 68 2.27 10.18 -14.52
N LYS A 69 3.31 9.92 -13.70
CA LYS A 69 4.72 10.07 -14.12
C LYS A 69 5.36 8.72 -14.33
N LEU A 70 6.02 8.54 -15.46
CA LEU A 70 6.91 7.41 -15.74
C LEU A 70 8.36 7.82 -15.47
N PHE A 71 9.00 7.14 -14.52
CA PHE A 71 10.39 7.33 -14.13
C PHE A 71 11.25 6.19 -14.68
N TYR A 72 12.36 6.56 -15.30
CA TYR A 72 13.41 5.63 -15.72
C TYR A 72 14.58 5.76 -14.76
N ILE A 73 14.73 4.77 -13.89
CA ILE A 73 15.87 4.70 -12.98
C ILE A 73 16.99 3.99 -13.74
N GLN A 74 18.12 4.66 -13.98
CA GLN A 74 19.23 4.15 -14.80
C GLN A 74 19.74 2.77 -14.35
N ASP A 75 19.62 2.46 -13.07
CA ASP A 75 20.08 1.19 -12.47
C ASP A 75 18.98 0.12 -12.32
N LYS A 76 17.73 0.40 -12.73
CA LYS A 76 16.65 -0.59 -12.71
C LYS A 76 16.30 -1.04 -14.11
N PHE A 77 16.10 -2.35 -14.27
CA PHE A 77 15.67 -2.95 -15.54
C PHE A 77 14.21 -2.66 -15.93
N TYR A 78 13.46 -1.92 -15.09
CA TYR A 78 12.05 -1.63 -15.29
C TYR A 78 11.72 -0.16 -14.95
N PRO A 79 10.85 0.51 -15.74
CA PRO A 79 10.35 1.83 -15.40
C PRO A 79 9.33 1.76 -14.27
N ILE A 80 9.30 2.80 -13.44
CA ILE A 80 8.31 2.97 -12.36
C ILE A 80 7.34 4.08 -12.74
N GLY A 81 6.04 3.80 -12.77
CA GLY A 81 4.99 4.77 -12.96
C GLY A 81 4.33 5.14 -11.62
N ASN A 82 3.88 6.38 -11.45
CA ASN A 82 3.05 6.76 -10.30
C ASN A 82 1.68 7.19 -10.82
N ILE A 83 0.61 6.54 -10.39
CA ILE A 83 -0.78 6.91 -10.70
C ILE A 83 -1.43 7.48 -9.44
N ASN A 84 -2.09 8.62 -9.56
CA ASN A 84 -2.82 9.24 -8.45
C ASN A 84 -4.27 9.45 -8.84
N PHE A 85 -5.19 9.15 -7.93
CA PHE A 85 -6.61 9.47 -8.10
C PHE A 85 -7.28 9.75 -6.76
N SER A 86 -8.46 10.36 -6.78
CA SER A 86 -9.34 10.54 -5.62
C SER A 86 -10.62 9.70 -5.74
N ILE A 87 -11.35 9.60 -4.64
CA ILE A 87 -12.68 9.00 -4.60
C ILE A 87 -13.72 10.12 -4.49
N THR A 88 -14.70 10.14 -5.39
CA THR A 88 -15.79 11.13 -5.39
C THR A 88 -16.48 11.19 -4.03
N GLY A 89 -16.56 12.39 -3.48
CA GLY A 89 -17.24 12.65 -2.21
C GLY A 89 -16.48 12.20 -0.96
N ASP A 90 -15.37 11.47 -1.08
CA ASP A 90 -14.56 11.10 0.07
C ASP A 90 -13.58 12.22 0.44
N LYS A 91 -13.76 12.76 1.65
CA LYS A 91 -12.93 13.82 2.23
C LYS A 91 -12.16 13.34 3.45
N ASN A 92 -12.00 12.03 3.63
CA ASN A 92 -11.31 11.51 4.79
C ASN A 92 -9.84 11.97 4.76
N ILE A 93 -9.42 12.70 5.78
CA ILE A 93 -8.05 13.23 5.91
C ILE A 93 -7.17 12.27 6.74
N ASN A 94 -7.81 11.34 7.45
CA ASN A 94 -7.18 10.57 8.52
C ASN A 94 -6.38 9.35 8.04
N LYS A 95 -6.17 9.18 6.72
CA LYS A 95 -5.37 8.11 6.10
C LYS A 95 -5.56 6.75 6.76
N LEU A 96 -6.83 6.36 6.99
CA LEU A 96 -7.09 5.08 7.64
C LEU A 96 -6.68 3.96 6.68
N LYS A 97 -5.81 3.07 7.18
CA LYS A 97 -5.41 1.85 6.50
C LYS A 97 -6.66 1.07 6.12
N ASN A 98 -6.73 0.58 4.88
CA ASN A 98 -7.84 -0.20 4.31
C ASN A 98 -9.12 0.55 3.90
N ILE A 99 -9.27 1.87 4.06
CA ILE A 99 -10.44 2.57 3.46
C ILE A 99 -10.52 2.34 1.96
N VAL A 100 -9.37 2.32 1.27
CA VAL A 100 -9.31 2.07 -0.17
C VAL A 100 -10.04 0.77 -0.57
N ARG A 101 -10.07 -0.25 0.30
CA ARG A 101 -10.78 -1.52 0.07
C ARG A 101 -12.30 -1.39 0.04
N PHE A 102 -12.85 -0.28 0.55
CA PHE A 102 -14.28 0.02 0.45
C PHE A 102 -14.66 0.39 -0.99
N TYR A 103 -13.71 0.95 -1.73
CA TYR A 103 -13.94 1.52 -3.05
C TYR A 103 -13.33 0.71 -4.18
N ILE A 104 -12.27 -0.06 -3.91
CA ILE A 104 -11.49 -0.76 -4.91
C ILE A 104 -11.56 -2.27 -4.68
N ASN A 105 -11.79 -3.02 -5.75
CA ASN A 105 -11.69 -4.48 -5.78
C ASN A 105 -10.62 -4.89 -6.80
N LEU A 106 -9.43 -5.25 -6.31
CA LEU A 106 -8.29 -5.59 -7.18
C LEU A 106 -8.57 -6.85 -8.02
N GLU A 107 -9.28 -7.85 -7.48
CA GLU A 107 -9.62 -9.08 -8.22
C GLU A 107 -10.44 -8.77 -9.48
N CYS A 108 -11.33 -7.79 -9.41
CA CYS A 108 -12.10 -7.33 -10.58
C CYS A 108 -11.32 -6.38 -11.49
N LEU A 109 -10.22 -5.79 -11.03
CA LEU A 109 -9.32 -5.02 -11.91
C LEU A 109 -8.36 -5.94 -12.67
N GLU A 110 -7.97 -7.08 -12.09
CA GLU A 110 -7.07 -8.06 -12.72
C GLU A 110 -7.67 -8.73 -13.96
N ILE A 111 -9.00 -8.81 -14.07
CA ILE A 111 -9.67 -9.39 -15.25
C ILE A 111 -9.68 -8.46 -16.46
N LEU A 112 -9.38 -7.17 -16.27
CA LEU A 112 -9.39 -6.17 -17.32
C LEU A 112 -8.16 -6.32 -18.21
N ASP A 113 -8.25 -5.86 -19.46
CA ASP A 113 -7.03 -5.56 -20.20
C ASP A 113 -6.39 -4.27 -19.69
N TYR A 114 -5.13 -4.02 -20.07
CA TYR A 114 -4.44 -2.83 -19.59
C TYR A 114 -5.15 -1.54 -20.05
N LYS A 115 -5.73 -1.49 -21.26
CA LYS A 115 -6.37 -0.27 -21.74
C LYS A 115 -7.56 0.09 -20.88
N GLU A 116 -8.40 -0.90 -20.60
CA GLU A 116 -9.56 -0.67 -19.74
C GLU A 116 -9.11 -0.30 -18.31
N LEU A 117 -8.16 -1.02 -17.73
CA LEU A 117 -7.64 -0.69 -16.40
C LEU A 117 -7.11 0.74 -16.31
N PHE A 118 -6.19 1.14 -17.20
CA PHE A 118 -5.60 2.46 -17.16
C PHE A 118 -6.60 3.57 -17.53
N SER A 119 -7.63 3.28 -18.34
CA SER A 119 -8.70 4.25 -18.61
C SER A 119 -9.56 4.56 -17.38
N ILE A 120 -9.64 3.64 -16.41
CA ILE A 120 -10.33 3.86 -15.14
C ILE A 120 -9.47 4.71 -14.20
N LEU A 121 -8.16 4.43 -14.17
CA LEU A 121 -7.26 4.97 -13.15
C LEU A 121 -6.58 6.29 -13.55
N CYS A 122 -6.46 6.57 -14.84
CA CYS A 122 -5.71 7.70 -15.38
C CYS A 122 -6.62 8.70 -16.09
N SER A 123 -6.20 9.96 -16.13
CA SER A 123 -6.78 10.93 -17.05
C SER A 123 -6.54 10.50 -18.50
N GLU A 124 -7.37 10.96 -19.44
CA GLU A 124 -7.21 10.67 -20.87
C GLU A 124 -5.81 11.06 -21.39
N LYS A 125 -5.29 12.22 -20.95
CA LYS A 125 -3.95 12.70 -21.27
C LYS A 125 -2.88 11.71 -20.82
N ASP A 126 -2.95 11.24 -19.58
CA ASP A 126 -1.96 10.33 -19.01
C ASP A 126 -2.05 8.92 -19.60
N PHE A 127 -3.27 8.43 -19.83
CA PHE A 127 -3.52 7.17 -20.51
C PHE A 127 -2.85 7.16 -21.89
N ASN A 128 -3.00 8.23 -22.68
CA ASN A 128 -2.39 8.33 -24.00
C ASN A 128 -0.85 8.28 -23.95
N ILE A 129 -0.23 8.84 -22.91
CA ILE A 129 1.23 8.76 -22.70
C ILE A 129 1.64 7.30 -22.41
N ILE A 130 0.92 6.63 -21.51
CA ILE A 130 1.17 5.22 -21.15
C ILE A 130 0.97 4.31 -22.36
N ASP A 131 -0.13 4.47 -23.10
CA ASP A 131 -0.45 3.66 -24.27
C ASP A 131 0.62 3.82 -25.35
N LYS A 132 1.10 5.05 -25.58
CA LYS A 132 2.20 5.29 -26.52
C LYS A 132 3.50 4.61 -26.07
N GLU A 133 3.86 4.67 -24.79
CA GLU A 133 5.06 4.02 -24.26
C GLU A 133 4.97 2.50 -24.43
N PHE A 134 3.86 1.90 -24.01
CA PHE A 134 3.62 0.45 -24.11
C PHE A 134 3.66 -0.07 -25.54
N ASN A 135 3.18 0.73 -26.50
CA ASN A 135 3.16 0.36 -27.92
C ASN A 135 4.47 0.64 -28.67
N SER A 136 5.46 1.28 -28.04
CA SER A 136 6.79 1.44 -28.63
C SER A 136 7.56 0.11 -28.73
N ASP A 137 8.53 0.02 -29.65
CA ASP A 137 9.36 -1.19 -29.83
C ASP A 137 10.10 -1.61 -28.55
N LYS A 138 10.50 -0.62 -27.74
CA LYS A 138 11.12 -0.85 -26.44
C LYS A 138 10.08 -1.25 -25.41
N GLY A 139 8.92 -0.59 -25.40
CA GLY A 139 7.93 -0.80 -24.36
C GLY A 139 7.22 -2.15 -24.40
N LYS A 140 7.00 -2.70 -25.59
CA LYS A 140 6.44 -4.06 -25.76
C LYS A 140 7.27 -5.15 -25.07
N LYS A 141 8.56 -4.91 -24.83
CA LYS A 141 9.50 -5.87 -24.22
C LYS A 141 9.78 -5.60 -22.74
N ARG A 142 9.33 -4.46 -22.22
CA ARG A 142 9.63 -4.00 -20.86
C ARG A 142 8.58 -4.47 -19.86
N ARG A 143 9.03 -4.64 -18.61
CA ARG A 143 8.18 -4.74 -17.44
C ARG A 143 8.03 -3.34 -16.87
N TYR A 144 6.82 -2.92 -16.54
CA TYR A 144 6.50 -1.65 -15.90
C TYR A 144 5.86 -1.92 -14.55
N ILE A 145 6.20 -1.10 -13.56
CA ILE A 145 5.63 -1.17 -12.21
C ILE A 145 4.97 0.17 -11.95
N PHE A 146 3.69 0.17 -11.64
CA PHE A 146 2.95 1.37 -11.29
C PHE A 146 2.62 1.35 -9.81
N GLU A 147 3.03 2.38 -9.09
CA GLU A 147 2.58 2.68 -7.75
C GLU A 147 1.31 3.51 -7.87
N VAL A 148 0.19 2.97 -7.40
CA VAL A 148 -1.12 3.60 -7.47
C VAL A 148 -1.47 4.13 -6.08
N SER A 149 -1.61 5.44 -5.97
CA SER A 149 -1.94 6.11 -4.72
C SER A 149 -3.34 6.69 -4.77
N VAL A 150 -4.14 6.41 -3.75
CA VAL A 150 -5.48 7.00 -3.60
C VAL A 150 -5.39 8.15 -2.60
N LYS A 151 -5.86 9.33 -3.00
CA LYS A 151 -5.72 10.56 -2.21
C LYS A 151 -6.28 10.38 -0.80
N ASN A 152 -5.44 10.71 0.19
CA ASN A 152 -5.73 10.56 1.62
C ASN A 152 -6.06 9.14 2.08
N MET A 153 -5.70 8.13 1.30
CA MET A 153 -5.89 6.72 1.60
C MET A 153 -4.59 5.95 1.34
N ASP A 154 -4.67 4.62 1.44
CA ASP A 154 -3.61 3.72 1.02
C ASP A 154 -3.62 3.52 -0.50
N GLY A 155 -2.64 2.80 -1.01
CA GLY A 155 -2.47 2.53 -2.44
C GLY A 155 -2.53 1.05 -2.79
N PHE A 156 -2.10 0.76 -4.01
CA PHE A 156 -1.79 -0.58 -4.50
C PHE A 156 -0.73 -0.46 -5.62
N SER A 157 -0.27 -1.58 -6.14
CA SER A 157 0.68 -1.62 -7.24
C SER A 157 0.11 -2.41 -8.40
N ILE A 158 0.49 -2.04 -9.62
CA ILE A 158 0.15 -2.76 -10.86
C ILE A 158 1.46 -3.08 -11.57
N ILE A 159 1.58 -4.30 -12.06
CA ILE A 159 2.71 -4.68 -12.89
C ILE A 159 2.22 -5.09 -14.26
N VAL A 160 2.82 -4.51 -15.30
CA VAL A 160 2.49 -4.77 -16.69
C VAL A 160 3.70 -5.29 -17.43
N LYS A 161 3.53 -6.34 -18.22
CA LYS A 161 4.56 -6.86 -19.14
C LYS A 161 3.89 -7.40 -20.39
N ASN A 162 4.46 -7.10 -21.56
CA ASN A 162 3.93 -7.55 -22.86
C ASN A 162 2.43 -7.21 -23.02
N LEU A 163 2.04 -5.99 -22.64
CA LEU A 163 0.64 -5.51 -22.69
C LEU A 163 -0.36 -6.29 -21.83
N LYS A 164 0.13 -7.09 -20.87
CA LYS A 164 -0.72 -7.82 -19.92
C LYS A 164 -0.45 -7.34 -18.51
N ILE A 165 -1.51 -7.18 -17.73
CA ILE A 165 -1.41 -7.07 -16.28
C ILE A 165 -0.96 -8.43 -15.77
N ILE A 166 0.18 -8.47 -15.07
CA ILE A 166 0.73 -9.71 -14.52
C ILE A 166 0.52 -9.81 -13.01
N GLU A 167 0.28 -8.68 -12.34
CA GLU A 167 0.16 -8.61 -10.89
C GLU A 167 -0.52 -7.30 -10.46
N ILE A 168 -1.48 -7.37 -9.52
CA ILE A 168 -2.02 -6.20 -8.81
C ILE A 168 -2.04 -6.49 -7.30
N ASN A 169 -1.38 -5.66 -6.47
CA ASN A 169 -1.25 -5.91 -5.03
C ASN A 169 -1.52 -4.68 -4.18
N TRP A 170 -2.23 -4.85 -3.07
CA TRP A 170 -2.44 -3.80 -2.06
C TRP A 170 -1.15 -3.21 -1.46
N ASP A 171 -0.04 -3.96 -1.47
CA ASP A 171 1.22 -3.51 -0.87
C ASP A 171 2.09 -2.75 -1.89
N VAL A 172 2.19 -1.42 -1.77
CA VAL A 172 3.12 -0.60 -2.58
C VAL A 172 4.59 -0.83 -2.16
N HIS A 173 4.83 -1.28 -0.92
CA HIS A 173 6.16 -1.32 -0.30
C HIS A 173 6.95 -2.64 -0.44
N LYS A 174 6.40 -3.68 -1.09
CA LYS A 174 7.10 -4.99 -1.19
C LYS A 174 7.84 -5.24 -2.50
N ILE A 175 7.71 -4.38 -3.49
CA ILE A 175 8.27 -4.65 -4.82
C ILE A 175 9.77 -4.24 -4.92
N LEU A 176 10.33 -3.60 -3.87
CA LEU A 176 11.68 -3.07 -3.88
C LEU A 176 12.54 -3.51 -2.69
N TYR A 177 12.59 -4.81 -2.37
CA TYR A 177 13.71 -5.43 -1.64
C TYR A 177 13.92 -6.88 -2.10
#